data_AF-A0A7S4JHF6-F1
#
_entry.id   AF-A0A7S4JHF6-F1
#
_cell.length_a   1.000
_cell.length_b   1.000
_cell.length_c   1.000
_cell.angle_alpha   90.00
_cell.angle_beta   90.00
_cell.angle_gamma   90.00
#
_symmetry.space_group_name_H-M   'P 1'
#
loop_
_entity.id
_entity.type
_entity.pdbx_description
1 polymer ?
#
loop_
_entity_poly.entity_id
_entity_poly.type
_entity_poly.pdbx_seq_one_letter_code
_entity_poly.pdbx_strand_id
1 'polypeptide(L)'
;PPPPPLPPLPTPTERHIPYYSAILELQKVEHEAVPFSKLQTVLSAYRQICADVAYFYRDSPKQVLIGADDLLPIFSYCLVHSALSNGISQLEFLSDFILEEDLNGEMGYVLATLHTSLNVVCGYEIE
;
A
#
# COMPACT_ATOMS: atom_id res chain seq x y z
N PRO A 1 2.97 0.87 29.33
CA PRO A 1 1.73 0.06 29.39
C PRO A 1 1.78 -0.98 28.26
N PRO A 2 1.32 -2.22 28.45
CA PRO A 2 1.29 -3.19 27.37
C PRO A 2 0.34 -2.74 26.24
N PRO A 3 0.61 -3.13 24.99
CA PRO A 3 -0.31 -2.90 23.88
C PRO A 3 -1.67 -3.56 24.17
N PRO A 4 -2.78 -2.99 23.67
CA PRO A 4 -4.08 -3.63 23.80
C PRO A 4 -4.02 -5.05 23.20
N PRO A 5 -4.74 -6.03 23.79
CA PRO A 5 -4.81 -7.37 23.23
C PRO A 5 -5.36 -7.30 21.81
N LEU A 6 -4.70 -8.01 20.89
CA LEU A 6 -5.12 -8.09 19.50
C LEU A 6 -6.54 -8.67 19.41
N PRO A 7 -7.38 -8.19 18.47
CA PRO A 7 -8.64 -8.84 18.15
C PRO A 7 -8.41 -10.33 17.86
N PRO A 8 -9.36 -11.21 18.21
CA PRO A 8 -9.26 -12.63 17.86
C PRO A 8 -9.11 -12.75 16.33
N LEU A 9 -8.08 -13.48 15.90
CA LEU A 9 -7.86 -13.75 14.49
C LEU A 9 -9.12 -14.40 13.90
N PRO A 10 -9.56 -13.99 12.69
CA PRO A 10 -10.67 -14.66 12.03
C PRO A 10 -10.37 -16.16 11.92
N THR A 11 -11.37 -16.99 12.21
CA THR A 11 -11.24 -18.44 12.09
C THR A 11 -10.93 -18.80 10.63
N PRO A 12 -10.03 -19.77 10.36
CA PRO A 12 -9.60 -20.13 9.00
C PRO A 12 -10.70 -20.92 8.29
N THR A 13 -11.76 -20.21 7.93
CA THR A 13 -12.84 -20.67 7.07
C THR A 13 -12.84 -19.71 5.88
N GLU A 14 -12.35 -20.22 4.75
CA GLU A 14 -12.01 -19.53 3.50
C GLU A 14 -10.68 -18.73 3.56
N ARG A 15 -9.75 -19.03 2.66
CA ARG A 15 -8.46 -18.32 2.52
C ARG A 15 -8.72 -16.92 1.95
N HIS A 16 -9.19 -15.99 2.76
CA HIS A 16 -9.30 -14.60 2.36
C HIS A 16 -7.89 -13.97 2.40
N ILE A 17 -7.39 -13.50 1.27
CA ILE A 17 -6.11 -12.79 1.21
C ILE A 17 -6.27 -11.48 2.00
N PRO A 18 -5.46 -11.21 3.04
CA PRO A 18 -5.47 -9.93 3.72
C PRO A 18 -5.26 -8.77 2.74
N TYR A 19 -5.94 -7.64 2.97
CA TYR A 19 -5.81 -6.44 2.14
C TYR A 19 -6.17 -6.64 0.66
N TYR A 20 -7.07 -7.60 0.37
CA TYR A 20 -7.44 -7.95 -1.01
C TYR A 20 -7.89 -6.75 -1.84
N SER A 21 -8.68 -5.83 -1.25
CA SER A 21 -9.11 -4.61 -1.93
C SER A 21 -7.93 -3.73 -2.35
N ALA A 22 -6.92 -3.56 -1.48
CA ALA A 22 -5.72 -2.79 -1.80
C ALA A 22 -4.89 -3.47 -2.90
N ILE A 23 -4.78 -4.81 -2.85
CA ILE A 23 -4.11 -5.60 -3.89
C ILE A 23 -4.77 -5.38 -5.26
N LEU A 24 -6.10 -5.40 -5.33
CA LEU A 24 -6.84 -5.14 -6.56
C LEU A 24 -6.62 -3.70 -7.09
N GLU A 25 -6.53 -2.70 -6.21
CA GLU A 25 -6.20 -1.33 -6.63
C GLU A 25 -4.78 -1.26 -7.23
N LEU A 26 -3.80 -1.93 -6.62
CA LEU A 26 -2.44 -1.96 -7.14
C LEU A 26 -2.37 -2.63 -8.53
N GLN A 27 -3.14 -3.68 -8.79
CA GLN A 27 -3.18 -4.32 -10.12
C GLN A 27 -3.65 -3.39 -11.24
N LYS A 28 -4.41 -2.34 -10.92
CA LYS A 28 -4.84 -1.33 -11.91
C LYS A 28 -3.70 -0.43 -12.37
N VAL A 29 -2.62 -0.30 -11.57
CA VAL A 29 -1.48 0.58 -11.86
C VAL A 29 -0.93 0.32 -13.26
N GLU A 30 -0.80 -0.93 -13.70
CA GLU A 30 -0.24 -1.26 -15.03
C GLU A 30 -1.14 -0.84 -16.20
N HIS A 31 -2.43 -0.64 -15.94
CA HIS A 31 -3.44 -0.30 -16.94
C HIS A 31 -3.66 1.21 -17.07
N GLU A 32 -3.16 2.00 -16.11
CA GLU A 32 -3.26 3.45 -16.16
C GLU A 32 -2.16 4.07 -17.03
N ALA A 33 -2.53 4.88 -18.01
CA ALA A 33 -1.57 5.55 -18.91
C ALA A 33 -1.22 6.98 -18.46
N VAL A 34 -2.06 7.60 -17.62
CA VAL A 34 -1.88 8.98 -17.16
C VAL A 34 -1.14 8.96 -15.81
N PRO A 35 0.00 9.68 -15.65
CA PRO A 35 0.80 9.65 -14.41
C PRO A 35 0.00 9.97 -13.16
N PHE A 36 -0.81 11.03 -13.22
CA PHE A 36 -1.66 11.45 -12.09
C PHE A 36 -2.68 10.36 -11.72
N SER A 37 -3.45 9.85 -12.69
CA SER A 37 -4.42 8.77 -12.47
C SER A 37 -3.75 7.50 -11.94
N LYS A 38 -2.58 7.16 -12.47
CA LYS A 38 -1.76 6.04 -11.98
C LYS A 38 -1.40 6.25 -10.51
N LEU A 39 -0.88 7.41 -10.13
CA LEU A 39 -0.56 7.70 -8.73
C LEU A 39 -1.80 7.70 -7.82
N GLN A 40 -2.97 8.10 -8.35
CA GLN A 40 -4.24 7.98 -7.62
C GLN A 40 -4.65 6.53 -7.36
N THR A 41 -4.39 5.58 -8.27
CA THR A 41 -4.64 4.15 -8.00
C THR A 41 -3.76 3.63 -6.86
N VAL A 42 -2.51 4.09 -6.78
CA VAL A 42 -1.59 3.79 -5.68
C VAL A 42 -2.12 4.39 -4.36
N LEU A 43 -2.59 5.64 -4.39
CA LEU A 43 -3.23 6.29 -3.24
C LEU A 43 -4.53 5.58 -2.81
N SER A 44 -5.29 5.05 -3.76
CA SER A 44 -6.48 4.24 -3.48
C SER A 44 -6.10 2.99 -2.68
N ALA A 45 -5.08 2.25 -3.12
CA ALA A 45 -4.56 1.08 -2.40
C ALA A 45 -4.09 1.43 -0.97
N TYR A 46 -3.35 2.54 -0.84
CA TYR A 46 -2.92 3.08 0.44
C TYR A 46 -4.11 3.31 1.40
N ARG A 47 -5.15 3.98 0.90
CA ARG A 47 -6.34 4.29 1.71
C ARG A 47 -7.12 3.03 2.07
N GLN A 48 -7.16 2.03 1.19
CA GLN A 48 -7.78 0.73 1.50
C GLN A 48 -7.05 -0.01 2.61
N ILE A 49 -5.72 0.04 2.65
CA ILE A 49 -4.96 -0.53 3.79
C ILE A 49 -5.37 0.16 5.10
N CYS A 50 -5.40 1.50 5.11
CA CYS A 50 -5.82 2.26 6.29
C CYS A 50 -7.26 1.92 6.72
N ALA A 51 -8.17 1.78 5.75
CA ALA A 51 -9.56 1.41 5.99
C ALA A 51 -9.70 -0.01 6.55
N ASP A 52 -8.96 -0.98 6.00
CA ASP A 52 -8.98 -2.38 6.45
C ASP A 52 -8.47 -2.51 7.88
N VAL A 53 -7.41 -1.79 8.25
CA VAL A 53 -6.90 -1.77 9.63
C VAL A 53 -7.88 -1.07 10.56
N ALA A 54 -8.45 0.08 10.17
CA ALA A 54 -9.47 0.75 10.97
C ALA A 54 -10.70 -0.15 11.19
N TYR A 55 -11.11 -0.91 10.17
CA TYR A 55 -12.21 -1.87 10.26
C TYR A 55 -11.87 -3.06 11.18
N PHE A 56 -10.64 -3.58 11.11
CA PHE A 56 -10.19 -4.67 11.97
C PHE A 56 -10.17 -4.27 13.45
N TYR A 57 -9.76 -3.03 13.75
CA TYR A 57 -9.72 -2.50 15.11
C TYR A 57 -10.97 -1.70 15.52
N ARG A 58 -12.07 -1.75 14.75
CA ARG A 58 -13.28 -0.94 15.04
C ARG A 58 -13.88 -1.19 16.42
N ASP A 59 -13.74 -2.42 16.93
CA ASP A 59 -14.26 -2.86 18.23
C ASP A 59 -13.22 -2.70 19.36
N SER A 60 -12.03 -2.17 19.05
CA SER A 60 -10.97 -1.93 20.02
C SER A 60 -11.29 -0.69 20.88
N PRO A 61 -11.09 -0.74 22.21
CA PRO A 61 -11.27 0.42 23.08
C PRO A 61 -10.21 1.51 22.87
N LYS A 62 -9.17 1.24 22.07
CA LYS A 62 -8.14 2.21 21.68
C LYS A 62 -8.18 2.42 20.18
N GLN A 63 -8.19 3.70 19.77
CA GLN A 63 -7.98 4.07 18.38
C GLN A 63 -6.57 3.65 17.96
N VAL A 64 -6.49 2.73 17.01
CA VAL A 64 -5.22 2.34 16.39
C VAL A 64 -4.96 3.28 15.22
N LEU A 65 -3.84 4.00 15.31
CA LEU A 65 -3.33 4.86 14.24
C LEU A 65 -2.14 4.14 13.63
N ILE A 66 -2.12 4.05 12.30
CA ILE A 66 -1.01 3.43 11.56
C ILE A 66 0.00 4.53 11.26
N GLY A 67 1.24 4.33 11.71
CA GLY A 67 2.35 5.21 11.33
C GLY A 67 2.96 4.84 9.99
N ALA A 68 3.93 5.63 9.54
CA ALA A 68 4.71 5.33 8.33
C ALA A 68 5.42 3.96 8.43
N ASP A 69 6.01 3.68 9.59
CA ASP A 69 6.78 2.45 9.84
C ASP A 69 5.90 1.19 9.88
N ASP A 70 4.64 1.33 10.29
CA ASP A 70 3.65 0.23 10.27
C ASP A 70 3.13 0.00 8.85
N LEU A 71 2.96 1.07 8.08
CA LEU A 71 2.33 1.02 6.78
C LEU A 71 3.26 0.44 5.71
N LEU A 72 4.53 0.84 5.69
CA LEU A 72 5.50 0.41 4.68
C LEU A 72 5.55 -1.13 4.48
N PRO A 73 5.64 -1.96 5.54
CA PRO A 73 5.63 -3.41 5.37
C PRO A 73 4.27 -3.95 4.88
N ILE A 74 3.15 -3.35 5.29
CA ILE A 74 1.81 -3.76 4.80
C ILE A 74 1.66 -3.43 3.31
N PHE A 75 2.13 -2.25 2.90
CA PHE A 75 2.12 -1.83 1.50
C PHE A 75 3.03 -2.71 0.65
N SER A 76 4.22 -3.05 1.14
CA SER A 76 5.15 -3.99 0.49
C SER A 76 4.53 -5.38 0.32
N TYR A 77 3.83 -5.89 1.34
CA TYR A 77 3.04 -7.12 1.24
C TYR A 77 2.01 -7.04 0.11
N CYS A 78 1.24 -5.95 0.04
CA CYS A 78 0.24 -5.76 -1.01
C CYS A 78 0.86 -5.69 -2.41
N LEU A 79 2.04 -5.06 -2.56
CA LEU A 79 2.79 -5.01 -3.82
C LEU A 79 3.26 -6.39 -4.29
N VAL A 80 3.78 -7.22 -3.38
CA VAL A 80 4.19 -8.60 -3.73
C VAL A 80 2.98 -9.41 -4.19
N HIS A 81 1.85 -9.27 -3.50
CA HIS A 81 0.62 -10.00 -3.84
C HIS A 81 -0.13 -9.44 -5.05
N SER A 82 0.11 -8.20 -5.45
CA SER A 82 -0.47 -7.64 -6.68
C SER A 82 0.23 -8.16 -7.95
N ALA A 83 1.45 -8.69 -7.81
CA ALA A 83 2.23 -9.29 -8.89
C ALA A 83 2.41 -8.35 -10.09
N LEU A 84 2.79 -7.09 -9.82
CA LEU A 84 3.13 -6.13 -10.87
C LEU A 84 4.29 -6.65 -11.72
N SER A 85 4.08 -6.73 -13.03
CA SER A 85 5.06 -7.24 -13.98
C SER A 85 6.24 -6.29 -14.15
N ASN A 86 6.03 -4.98 -14.08
CA ASN A 86 7.07 -3.97 -14.33
C ASN A 86 7.11 -2.86 -13.26
N GLY A 87 7.03 -3.24 -11.97
CA GLY A 87 6.93 -2.29 -10.85
C GLY A 87 7.94 -1.13 -10.88
N ILE A 88 9.23 -1.42 -11.12
CA ILE A 88 10.28 -0.39 -11.21
C ILE A 88 10.04 0.56 -12.40
N SER A 89 9.66 0.04 -13.57
CA SER A 89 9.36 0.90 -14.73
C SER A 89 8.14 1.78 -14.49
N GLN A 90 7.13 1.29 -13.76
CA GLN A 90 5.97 2.10 -13.38
C GLN A 90 6.37 3.24 -12.43
N LEU A 91 7.29 2.97 -11.51
CA LEU A 91 7.84 3.97 -10.60
C LEU A 91 8.64 5.04 -11.34
N GLU A 92 9.55 4.66 -12.23
CA GLU A 92 10.33 5.60 -13.04
C GLU A 92 9.40 6.46 -13.91
N PHE A 93 8.39 5.85 -14.53
CA PHE A 93 7.38 6.60 -15.28
C PHE A 93 6.64 7.63 -14.42
N LEU A 94 6.32 7.30 -13.17
CA LEU A 94 5.71 8.27 -12.24
C LEU A 94 6.70 9.38 -11.88
N SER A 95 7.94 9.05 -11.54
CA SER A 95 8.98 10.02 -11.18
C SER A 95 9.29 11.02 -12.30
N ASP A 96 9.29 10.56 -13.56
CA ASP A 96 9.64 11.38 -14.71
C ASP A 96 8.49 12.29 -15.21
N PHE A 97 7.24 11.84 -15.06
CA PHE A 97 6.10 12.46 -15.73
C PHE A 97 5.02 13.04 -14.80
N ILE A 98 5.09 12.82 -13.49
CA ILE A 98 4.23 13.52 -12.52
C ILE A 98 4.71 14.98 -12.40
N LEU A 99 3.78 15.93 -12.32
CA LEU A 99 4.14 17.32 -12.08
C LEU A 99 4.40 17.55 -10.58
N GLU A 100 5.40 18.36 -10.24
CA GLU A 100 5.72 18.67 -8.84
C GLU A 100 4.52 19.28 -8.09
N GLU A 101 3.68 20.05 -8.80
CA GLU A 101 2.46 20.66 -8.26
C GLU A 101 1.43 19.63 -7.79
N ASP A 102 1.43 18.43 -8.39
CA ASP A 102 0.55 17.33 -8.04
C ASP A 102 1.05 16.54 -6.82
N LEU A 103 2.32 16.70 -6.42
CA LEU A 103 2.95 15.95 -5.33
C LEU A 103 2.70 16.52 -3.93
N ASN A 104 1.75 17.43 -3.79
CA ASN A 104 1.40 18.00 -2.49
C ASN A 104 0.62 17.01 -1.61
N GLY A 105 0.96 16.97 -0.31
CA GLY A 105 0.25 16.16 0.68
C GLY A 105 0.41 14.65 0.48
N GLU A 106 -0.71 13.92 0.40
CA GLU A 106 -0.71 12.45 0.32
C GLU A 106 -0.11 11.91 -0.97
N MET A 107 -0.14 12.67 -2.07
CA MET A 107 0.38 12.24 -3.37
C MET A 107 1.90 12.09 -3.36
N GLY A 108 2.64 13.08 -2.83
CA GLY A 108 4.08 12.97 -2.64
C GLY A 108 4.45 11.85 -1.67
N TYR A 109 3.67 11.71 -0.58
CA TYR A 109 3.89 10.67 0.40
C TYR A 109 3.71 9.25 -0.16
N VAL A 110 2.65 9.02 -0.94
CA VAL A 110 2.39 7.71 -1.53
C VAL A 110 3.41 7.38 -2.62
N LEU A 111 3.89 8.36 -3.40
CA LEU A 111 4.98 8.15 -4.36
C LEU A 111 6.27 7.72 -3.65
N ALA A 112 6.65 8.40 -2.56
CA ALA A 112 7.80 8.03 -1.75
C ALA A 112 7.64 6.64 -1.09
N THR A 113 6.42 6.29 -0.67
CA THR A 113 6.11 4.97 -0.12
C THR A 113 6.22 3.87 -1.17
N LEU A 114 5.71 4.11 -2.40
CA LEU A 114 5.84 3.19 -3.53
C LEU A 114 7.31 2.99 -3.90
N HIS A 115 8.08 4.09 -3.99
CA HIS A 115 9.52 4.06 -4.25
C HIS A 115 10.25 3.20 -3.22
N THR A 116 10.00 3.44 -1.94
CA THR A 116 10.66 2.71 -0.85
C THR A 116 10.25 1.23 -0.86
N SER A 117 8.96 0.94 -1.03
CA SER A 117 8.45 -0.44 -1.00
C SER A 117 8.95 -1.26 -2.18
N LEU A 118 8.99 -0.70 -3.40
CA LEU A 118 9.56 -1.38 -4.55
C LEU A 118 11.06 -1.61 -4.40
N ASN A 119 11.81 -0.66 -3.85
CA ASN A 119 13.23 -0.87 -3.55
C ASN A 119 13.46 -1.94 -2.49
N VAL A 120 12.59 -2.05 -1.49
CA VAL A 120 12.65 -3.16 -0.52
C VAL A 120 12.36 -4.48 -1.23
N VAL A 121 11.24 -4.59 -1.94
CA VAL A 121 10.79 -5.85 -2.58
C VAL A 121 11.77 -6.31 -3.67
N CYS A 122 12.20 -5.41 -4.56
CA CYS A 122 13.14 -5.74 -5.64
C CYS A 122 14.60 -5.79 -5.16
N GLY A 123 14.96 -5.03 -4.12
CA GLY A 123 16.29 -5.07 -3.51
C GLY A 123 16.60 -6.36 -2.76
N TYR A 124 15.58 -7.15 -2.39
CA TYR A 124 15.75 -8.52 -1.89
C TYR A 124 16.31 -9.50 -2.94
N GLU A 125 16.46 -9.11 -4.21
CA GLU A 125 17.06 -9.96 -5.26
C GLU A 125 18.60 -9.86 -5.35
N ILE A 126 19.29 -9.21 -4.40
CA ILE A 126 20.75 -9.17 -4.34
C ILE A 126 21.26 -9.70 -2.99
N GLU A 127 21.24 -11.03 -2.82
CA GLU A 127 22.22 -11.79 -2.02
C GLU A 127 22.47 -13.17 -2.65
#